data_AF-A0A8B8XUT9-F1
#
_entry.id   AF-A0A8B8XUT9-F1
#
_cell.length_a   1.000
_cell.length_b   1.000
_cell.length_c   1.000
_cell.angle_alpha   90.00
_cell.angle_beta   90.00
_cell.angle_gamma   90.00
#
_symmetry.space_group_name_H-M   'P 1'
#
loop_
_entity.id
_entity.type
_entity.pdbx_description
1 polymer ?
#
loop_
_entity_poly.entity_id
_entity_poly.type
_entity_poly.pdbx_seq_one_letter_code
_entity_poly.pdbx_strand_id
1 'polypeptide(L)'
;MSSSRLGLRLAVCLLNISEARRKYIVENVAKAALLEKNGQKHPEVSVLNIFSDQEYNRSVITIAASVAELGNSILAACLEAFQSIDMEVQEGIHPCLGAVDLIPIYPLSGIGVEECGAVARKTSENGPGTCLISIQTMLPEYVALGGSKSLLF
;
A
#
# COMPACT_ATOMS: atom_id res chain seq x y z
N MET A 1 4.13 -30.22 24.32
CA MET A 1 4.84 -29.81 23.09
C MET A 1 4.27 -28.45 22.68
N SER A 2 5.01 -27.37 22.96
CA SER A 2 4.61 -26.02 22.56
C SER A 2 4.73 -25.93 21.04
N SER A 3 3.59 -25.84 20.36
CA SER A 3 3.56 -25.56 18.92
C SER A 3 4.17 -24.18 18.73
N SER A 4 5.42 -24.13 18.27
CA SER A 4 6.03 -22.91 17.76
C SER A 4 5.21 -22.49 16.54
N ARG A 5 4.15 -21.72 16.75
CA ARG A 5 3.61 -20.87 15.70
C ARG A 5 4.80 -20.01 15.28
N LEU A 6 5.41 -20.29 14.13
CA LEU A 6 6.26 -19.32 13.47
C LEU A 6 5.42 -18.05 13.41
N GLY A 7 5.75 -17.08 14.27
CA GLY A 7 4.95 -15.88 14.43
C GLY A 7 4.92 -15.18 13.09
N LEU A 8 3.77 -15.20 12.40
CA LEU A 8 3.63 -14.58 11.10
C LEU A 8 3.99 -13.10 11.24
N ARG A 9 5.05 -12.68 10.56
CA ARG A 9 5.60 -11.33 10.57
C ARG A 9 4.93 -10.53 9.47
N LEU A 10 3.77 -9.97 9.78
CA LEU A 10 2.86 -9.38 8.82
C LEU A 10 2.80 -7.86 8.95
N ALA A 11 2.80 -7.19 7.82
CA ALA A 11 2.52 -5.77 7.68
C ALA A 11 1.31 -5.59 6.74
N VAL A 12 0.69 -4.42 6.81
CA VAL A 12 -0.39 -4.03 5.91
C VAL A 12 -0.12 -2.65 5.31
N CYS A 13 -0.42 -2.49 4.02
CA CYS A 13 -0.41 -1.22 3.33
C CYS A 13 -1.82 -0.83 2.91
N LEU A 14 -2.20 0.44 3.10
CA LEU A 14 -3.46 0.99 2.60
C LEU A 14 -3.12 1.88 1.40
N LEU A 15 -2.82 1.27 0.25
CA LEU A 15 -2.36 1.97 -0.95
C LEU A 15 -3.47 2.88 -1.50
N ASN A 16 -3.18 4.18 -1.63
CA ASN A 16 -4.13 5.16 -2.13
C ASN A 16 -3.81 5.49 -3.58
N ILE A 17 -4.79 5.31 -4.46
CA ILE A 17 -4.66 5.61 -5.90
C ILE A 17 -5.73 6.61 -6.35
N SER A 18 -5.38 7.43 -7.33
CA SER A 18 -6.22 8.52 -7.86
C SER A 18 -7.20 8.06 -8.93
N GLU A 19 -7.84 6.92 -8.67
CA GLU A 19 -8.84 6.31 -9.54
C GLU A 19 -9.89 5.55 -8.72
N ALA A 20 -11.16 5.71 -9.06
CA ALA A 20 -12.27 4.94 -8.50
C ALA A 20 -13.38 4.63 -9.52
N ARG A 21 -13.51 5.44 -10.58
CA ARG A 21 -14.58 5.37 -11.57
C ARG A 21 -14.37 4.23 -12.56
N ARG A 22 -13.13 4.06 -13.03
CA ARG A 22 -12.70 2.97 -13.90
C ARG A 22 -12.33 1.75 -13.05
N LYS A 23 -13.35 1.00 -12.63
CA LYS A 23 -13.20 -0.18 -11.75
C LYS A 23 -12.14 -1.17 -12.22
N TYR A 24 -12.03 -1.41 -13.53
CA TYR A 24 -11.04 -2.34 -14.08
C TYR A 24 -9.60 -1.91 -13.79
N ILE A 25 -9.31 -0.61 -13.73
CA ILE A 25 -7.99 -0.09 -13.37
C ILE A 25 -7.70 -0.42 -11.91
N VAL A 26 -8.63 -0.12 -11.01
CA VAL A 26 -8.50 -0.40 -9.57
C VAL A 26 -8.28 -1.91 -9.33
N GLU A 27 -9.06 -2.75 -10.03
CA GLU A 27 -8.91 -4.19 -9.96
C GLU A 27 -7.57 -4.69 -10.52
N ASN A 28 -7.07 -4.09 -11.60
CA ASN A 28 -5.77 -4.44 -12.17
C ASN A 28 -4.64 -4.09 -11.21
N VAL A 29 -4.68 -2.91 -10.58
CA VAL A 29 -3.72 -2.50 -9.54
C VAL A 29 -3.74 -3.49 -8.37
N ALA A 30 -4.92 -3.86 -7.89
CA ALA A 30 -5.07 -4.84 -6.82
C ALA A 30 -4.56 -6.24 -7.24
N LYS A 31 -4.80 -6.66 -8.49
CA LYS A 31 -4.29 -7.93 -9.03
C LYS A 31 -2.77 -7.90 -9.13
N ALA A 32 -2.18 -6.81 -9.62
CA ALA A 32 -0.73 -6.66 -9.75
C ALA A 32 -0.01 -6.83 -8.41
N ALA A 33 -0.61 -6.34 -7.31
CA ALA A 33 -0.10 -6.55 -5.95
C ALA A 33 0.08 -8.04 -5.59
N LEU A 34 -0.76 -8.92 -6.16
CA LEU A 34 -0.79 -10.35 -5.83
C LEU A 34 0.20 -11.18 -6.65
N LEU A 35 0.85 -10.62 -7.67
CA LEU A 35 1.61 -11.39 -8.66
C LEU A 35 3.13 -11.31 -8.42
N GLU A 36 3.78 -12.45 -8.60
CA GLU A 36 5.22 -12.55 -8.78
C GLU A 36 5.64 -12.13 -10.19
N LYS A 37 6.95 -11.93 -10.40
CA LYS A 37 7.53 -11.60 -11.72
C LYS A 37 7.22 -12.65 -12.80
N ASN A 38 6.96 -13.89 -12.42
CA ASN A 38 6.61 -15.00 -13.31
C ASN A 38 5.10 -15.05 -13.64
N GLY A 39 4.29 -14.13 -13.09
CA GLY A 39 2.84 -14.07 -13.27
C GLY A 39 2.02 -14.98 -12.34
N GLN A 40 2.65 -15.69 -11.40
CA GLN A 40 1.96 -16.53 -10.43
C GLN A 40 1.54 -15.72 -9.20
N LYS A 41 0.49 -16.18 -8.51
CA LYS A 41 0.02 -15.55 -7.27
C LYS A 41 1.01 -15.82 -6.13
N HIS A 42 1.49 -14.77 -5.47
CA HIS A 42 2.36 -14.91 -4.32
C HIS A 42 1.58 -15.46 -3.11
N PRO A 43 2.04 -16.54 -2.46
CA PRO A 43 1.28 -17.22 -1.39
C PRO A 43 1.16 -16.39 -0.11
N GLU A 44 2.12 -15.52 0.17
CA GLU A 44 2.15 -14.69 1.38
C GLU A 44 1.57 -13.28 1.19
N VAL A 45 0.91 -12.99 0.06
CA VAL A 45 0.33 -11.68 -0.22
C VAL A 45 -1.18 -11.81 -0.39
N SER A 46 -1.92 -10.87 0.18
CA SER A 46 -3.38 -10.82 0.07
C SER A 46 -3.88 -9.39 -0.02
N VAL A 47 -4.84 -9.16 -0.92
CA VAL A 47 -5.67 -7.95 -0.92
C VAL A 47 -6.86 -8.23 0.00
N LEU A 48 -6.93 -7.52 1.11
CA LEU A 48 -7.97 -7.71 2.14
C LEU A 48 -9.23 -6.90 1.84
N ASN A 49 -9.08 -5.74 1.21
CA ASN A 49 -10.19 -4.84 0.90
C ASN A 49 -9.84 -3.89 -0.25
N ILE A 50 -10.85 -3.46 -1.00
CA ILE A 50 -10.79 -2.34 -1.94
C ILE A 50 -11.95 -1.42 -1.61
N PHE A 51 -11.63 -0.20 -1.16
CA PHE A 51 -12.62 0.85 -0.95
C PHE A 51 -12.45 1.91 -2.05
N SER A 52 -13.53 2.31 -2.69
CA SER A 52 -13.51 3.27 -3.81
C SER A 52 -14.54 4.36 -3.60
N ASP A 53 -14.11 5.61 -3.64
CA ASP A 53 -14.97 6.79 -3.56
C ASP A 53 -15.05 7.47 -4.94
N GLN A 54 -16.26 7.48 -5.51
CA GLN A 54 -16.53 7.94 -6.87
C GLN A 54 -16.46 9.47 -7.00
N GLU A 55 -16.84 10.19 -5.94
CA GLU A 55 -16.82 11.65 -5.92
C GLU A 55 -15.39 12.15 -5.78
N TYR A 56 -14.64 11.54 -4.87
CA TYR A 56 -13.23 11.85 -4.64
C TYR A 56 -12.34 11.33 -5.77
N ASN A 57 -12.86 10.41 -6.60
CA ASN A 57 -12.14 9.66 -7.62
C ASN A 57 -10.85 9.03 -7.07
N ARG A 58 -10.98 8.35 -5.93
CA ARG A 58 -9.86 7.80 -5.16
C ARG A 58 -10.22 6.45 -4.59
N SER A 59 -9.28 5.50 -4.66
CA SER A 59 -9.43 4.18 -4.05
C SER A 59 -8.33 3.89 -3.04
N VAL A 60 -8.68 3.10 -2.02
CA VAL A 60 -7.77 2.57 -1.00
C VAL A 60 -7.77 1.05 -1.12
N ILE A 61 -6.61 0.49 -1.49
CA ILE A 61 -6.39 -0.95 -1.63
C ILE A 61 -5.62 -1.42 -0.39
N THR A 62 -6.24 -2.30 0.41
CA THR A 62 -5.61 -2.85 1.61
C THR A 62 -4.86 -4.13 1.27
N ILE A 63 -3.53 -4.06 1.29
CA ILE A 63 -2.61 -5.14 0.92
C ILE A 63 -1.91 -5.62 2.20
N ALA A 64 -2.08 -6.89 2.57
CA ALA A 64 -1.36 -7.51 3.67
C ALA A 64 -0.36 -8.54 3.14
N ALA A 65 0.84 -8.55 3.71
CA ALA A 65 1.88 -9.49 3.33
C ALA A 65 2.88 -9.73 4.45
N SER A 66 3.76 -10.72 4.26
CA SER A 66 4.98 -10.83 5.06
C SER A 66 5.82 -9.56 4.88
N VAL A 67 6.55 -9.14 5.92
CA VAL A 67 7.41 -7.93 5.82
C VAL A 67 8.44 -8.02 4.70
N ALA A 68 8.91 -9.23 4.40
CA ALA A 68 9.84 -9.46 3.30
C ALA A 68 9.24 -9.10 1.94
N GLU A 69 7.94 -9.38 1.75
CA GLU A 69 7.29 -9.31 0.44
C GLU A 69 6.38 -8.10 0.25
N LEU A 70 6.01 -7.40 1.33
CA LEU A 70 5.11 -6.25 1.23
C LEU A 70 5.66 -5.18 0.27
N GLY A 71 6.96 -4.88 0.33
CA GLY A 71 7.56 -3.87 -0.56
C GLY A 71 7.46 -4.25 -2.05
N ASN A 72 7.73 -5.51 -2.39
CA ASN A 72 7.61 -6.00 -3.77
C ASN A 72 6.16 -5.92 -4.28
N SER A 73 5.21 -6.33 -3.43
CA SER A 73 3.78 -6.26 -3.71
C SER A 73 3.31 -4.82 -3.95
N ILE A 74 3.70 -3.89 -3.08
CA ILE A 74 3.40 -2.45 -3.24
C ILE A 74 3.97 -1.93 -4.55
N LEU A 75 5.25 -2.24 -4.86
CA LEU A 75 5.88 -1.77 -6.09
C LEU A 75 5.16 -2.25 -7.35
N ALA A 76 4.76 -3.52 -7.38
CA ALA A 76 4.00 -4.06 -8.50
C ALA A 76 2.65 -3.33 -8.68
N ALA A 77 1.94 -3.08 -7.59
CA ALA A 77 0.70 -2.31 -7.62
C ALA A 77 0.92 -0.87 -8.08
N CYS A 78 1.96 -0.20 -7.58
CA CYS A 78 2.31 1.16 -7.99
C CYS A 78 2.61 1.23 -9.48
N LEU A 79 3.43 0.31 -10.02
CA LEU A 79 3.78 0.29 -11.44
C LEU A 79 2.54 0.15 -12.33
N GLU A 80 1.62 -0.74 -11.98
CA GLU A 80 0.34 -0.88 -12.68
C GLU A 80 -0.49 0.42 -12.60
N ALA A 81 -0.53 1.07 -11.43
CA ALA A 81 -1.25 2.34 -11.26
C ALA A 81 -0.67 3.44 -12.16
N PHE A 82 0.66 3.56 -12.25
CA PHE A 82 1.30 4.55 -13.15
C PHE A 82 1.06 4.27 -14.62
N GLN A 83 0.97 3.01 -15.02
CA GLN A 83 0.72 2.64 -16.42
C GLN A 83 -0.74 2.84 -16.82
N SER A 84 -1.66 2.60 -15.89
CA SER A 84 -3.09 2.57 -16.18
C SER A 84 -3.82 3.88 -15.86
N ILE A 85 -3.33 4.71 -14.92
CA ILE A 85 -3.97 5.98 -14.52
C ILE A 85 -3.34 7.15 -15.28
N ASP A 86 -4.11 7.69 -16.21
CA ASP A 86 -3.79 8.95 -16.89
C ASP A 86 -4.17 10.14 -15.98
N MET A 87 -3.14 10.90 -15.56
CA MET A 87 -3.29 12.07 -14.70
C MET A 87 -3.70 13.34 -15.45
N GLU A 88 -3.55 13.39 -16.78
CA GLU A 88 -4.00 14.56 -17.57
C GLU A 88 -5.52 14.67 -17.61
N VAL A 89 -6.20 13.54 -17.47
CA VAL A 89 -7.67 13.43 -17.47
C VAL A 89 -8.24 13.08 -16.09
N GLN A 90 -7.39 12.98 -15.07
CA GLN A 90 -7.84 12.69 -13.71
C GLN A 90 -8.59 13.91 -13.17
N GLU A 91 -9.83 13.66 -12.72
CA GLU A 91 -10.67 14.68 -12.11
C GLU A 91 -11.40 14.09 -10.90
N GLY A 92 -11.24 14.72 -9.75
CA GLY A 92 -11.90 14.37 -8.49
C GLY A 92 -11.86 15.55 -7.52
N ILE A 93 -12.76 15.57 -6.55
CA ILE A 93 -12.83 16.67 -5.57
C ILE A 93 -11.73 16.58 -4.49
N HIS A 94 -11.02 15.45 -4.42
CA HIS A 94 -9.92 15.25 -3.49
C HIS A 94 -8.60 15.64 -4.17
N PRO A 95 -7.78 16.52 -3.56
CA PRO A 95 -6.45 16.82 -4.06
C PRO A 95 -5.61 15.54 -4.17
N CYS A 96 -5.03 15.30 -5.34
CA CYS A 96 -4.11 14.20 -5.57
C CYS A 96 -2.71 14.74 -5.89
N LEU A 97 -1.69 13.94 -5.57
CA LEU A 97 -0.28 14.27 -5.81
C LEU A 97 0.28 13.46 -6.98
N GLY A 98 -0.38 12.34 -7.33
CA GLY A 98 -0.05 11.53 -8.50
C GLY A 98 -1.04 10.39 -8.68
N ALA A 99 -0.72 9.45 -9.59
CA ALA A 99 -1.52 8.22 -9.77
C ALA A 99 -1.60 7.39 -8.48
N VAL A 100 -0.50 7.40 -7.71
CA VAL A 100 -0.41 6.86 -6.35
C VAL A 100 -0.18 8.03 -5.40
N ASP A 101 -1.16 8.30 -4.54
CA ASP A 101 -1.14 9.46 -3.64
C ASP A 101 -0.38 9.21 -2.35
N LEU A 102 -0.57 8.02 -1.77
CA LEU A 102 -0.08 7.73 -0.43
C LEU A 102 0.09 6.22 -0.22
N ILE A 103 1.25 5.84 0.30
CA ILE A 103 1.62 4.44 0.60
C ILE A 103 1.87 4.27 2.11
N PRO A 104 0.82 4.27 2.96
CA PRO A 104 0.95 4.06 4.39
C PRO A 104 1.16 2.59 4.72
N ILE A 105 2.13 2.29 5.58
CA ILE A 105 2.47 0.93 6.02
C ILE A 105 2.33 0.82 7.54
N TYR A 106 1.59 -0.19 7.98
CA TYR A 106 1.25 -0.44 9.37
C TYR A 106 1.70 -1.83 9.83
N PRO A 107 2.13 -1.98 11.10
CA PRO A 107 2.40 -3.30 11.67
C PRO A 107 1.09 -4.07 11.88
N LEU A 108 1.05 -5.35 11.50
CA LEU A 108 -0.11 -6.21 11.70
C LEU A 108 0.15 -7.31 12.74
N SER A 109 1.27 -8.03 12.62
CA SER A 109 1.61 -9.11 13.57
C SER A 109 3.12 -9.34 13.60
N GLY A 110 3.68 -9.54 14.80
CA GLY A 110 5.06 -10.00 14.97
C GLY A 110 6.16 -9.03 14.51
N ILE A 111 5.83 -7.75 14.30
CA ILE A 111 6.73 -6.71 13.78
C ILE A 111 6.46 -5.36 14.44
N GLY A 112 7.49 -4.50 14.44
CA GLY A 112 7.40 -3.13 14.93
C GLY A 112 7.28 -2.06 13.84
N VAL A 113 7.06 -0.82 14.26
CA VAL A 113 7.03 0.37 13.39
C VAL A 113 8.35 0.57 12.64
N GLU A 114 9.48 0.33 13.30
CA GLU A 114 10.81 0.51 12.69
C GLU A 114 10.99 -0.36 11.44
N GLU A 115 10.45 -1.57 11.46
CA GLU A 115 10.49 -2.49 10.32
C GLU A 115 9.58 -2.03 9.19
N CYS A 116 8.39 -1.52 9.51
CA CYS A 116 7.51 -0.87 8.53
C CYS A 116 8.21 0.33 7.88
N GLY A 117 8.96 1.10 8.68
CA GLY A 117 9.75 2.21 8.17
C GLY A 117 10.92 1.79 7.29
N ALA A 118 11.54 0.64 7.56
CA ALA A 118 12.55 0.06 6.68
C ALA A 118 11.95 -0.40 5.35
N VAL A 119 10.76 -1.03 5.36
CA VAL A 119 10.02 -1.39 4.14
C VAL A 119 9.69 -0.13 3.34
N ALA A 120 9.17 0.91 3.98
CA ALA A 120 8.82 2.17 3.32
C ALA A 120 10.03 2.80 2.61
N ARG A 121 11.17 2.94 3.30
CA ARG A 121 12.41 3.48 2.71
C ARG A 121 12.92 2.64 1.53
N LYS A 122 12.94 1.32 1.68
CA LYS A 122 13.36 0.43 0.59
C LYS A 122 12.40 0.52 -0.59
N THR A 123 11.11 0.67 -0.32
CA THR A 123 10.08 0.84 -1.36
C THR A 123 10.25 2.16 -2.10
N SER A 124 10.61 3.25 -1.40
CA SER A 124 10.86 4.56 -2.06
C SER A 124 12.09 4.55 -2.94
N GLU A 125 13.17 3.90 -2.50
CA GLU A 125 14.41 3.78 -3.29
C GLU A 125 14.22 2.99 -4.60
N ASN A 126 13.30 2.01 -4.60
CA ASN A 126 13.04 1.14 -5.75
C ASN A 126 11.78 1.54 -6.54
N GLY A 127 11.05 2.55 -6.08
CA GLY A 127 9.79 2.98 -6.66
C GLY A 127 9.97 4.00 -7.78
N PRO A 128 8.95 4.15 -8.65
CA PRO A 128 8.89 5.30 -9.56
C PRO A 128 8.86 6.60 -8.74
N GLY A 129 9.72 7.56 -9.09
CA GLY A 129 10.03 8.78 -8.32
C GLY A 129 8.88 9.79 -8.11
N THR A 130 7.64 9.39 -8.37
CA THR A 130 6.40 10.16 -8.26
C THR A 130 5.47 9.65 -7.15
N CYS A 131 5.89 8.66 -6.34
CA CYS A 131 5.10 8.19 -5.20
C CYS A 131 5.43 8.97 -3.92
N LEU A 132 4.41 9.39 -3.17
CA LEU A 132 4.61 9.81 -1.79
C LEU A 132 4.44 8.63 -0.85
N ILE A 133 5.55 8.24 -0.24
CA ILE A 133 5.58 7.19 0.77
C ILE A 133 5.56 7.88 2.12
N SER A 134 4.45 7.68 2.84
CA SER A 134 4.30 8.15 4.20
C SER A 134 4.23 6.94 5.11
N ILE A 135 5.00 6.92 6.19
CA ILE A 135 4.78 5.94 7.24
C ILE A 135 3.74 6.54 8.18
N GLN A 136 2.52 6.01 8.16
CA GLN A 136 1.52 6.33 9.18
C GLN A 136 1.39 5.13 10.10
N THR A 137 1.47 5.38 11.40
CA THR A 137 1.30 4.37 12.44
C THR A 137 -0.02 4.61 13.17
N MET A 138 -1.00 3.74 12.96
CA MET A 138 -2.14 3.59 13.86
C MET A 138 -1.78 2.57 14.93
N LEU A 139 -1.12 3.02 16.00
CA LEU A 139 -1.17 2.32 17.27
C LEU A 139 -2.44 2.82 18.00
N PRO A 140 -3.32 1.95 18.51
CA PRO A 140 -4.49 2.37 19.29
C PRO A 140 -4.14 3.33 20.44
N GLU A 141 -2.95 3.17 21.04
CA GLU A 141 -2.43 4.02 22.12
C GLU A 141 -1.91 5.40 21.64
N TYR A 142 -1.60 5.55 20.35
CA TYR A 142 -1.00 6.77 19.79
C TYR A 142 -2.03 7.72 19.15
N VAL A 143 -3.22 7.20 18.81
CA VAL A 143 -4.40 8.01 18.48
C VAL A 143 -4.83 8.86 19.69
N ALA A 144 -4.62 8.37 20.91
CA ALA A 144 -4.90 9.11 22.14
C ALA A 144 -3.89 10.25 22.43
N LEU A 145 -2.72 10.27 21.75
CA LEU A 145 -1.64 11.24 21.98
C LEU A 145 -1.41 12.22 20.82
N GLY A 146 -2.23 12.16 19.76
CA GLY A 146 -2.17 13.14 18.65
C GLY A 146 -0.89 13.11 17.81
N GLY A 147 -0.08 12.06 17.91
CA GLY A 147 1.20 11.96 17.21
C GLY A 147 1.10 11.31 15.83
N SER A 148 0.82 12.07 14.78
CA SER A 148 1.09 11.60 13.42
C SER A 148 2.52 11.99 13.04
N LYS A 149 3.46 11.03 13.00
CA LYS A 149 4.78 11.26 12.38
C LYS A 149 4.72 10.94 10.90
N SER A 150 4.41 11.94 10.07
CA SER A 150 4.57 11.84 8.63
C SER A 150 6.05 11.99 8.30
N LEU A 151 6.73 10.90 7.95
CA LEU A 151 8.00 10.96 7.25
C LEU A 151 7.67 11.01 5.76
N LEU A 152 7.92 12.16 5.13
CA LEU A 152 7.96 12.30 3.68
C LEU A 152 9.39 11.96 3.25
N PHE A 153 9.55 10.97 2.39
CA PHE A 153 10.82 10.63 1.75
C PHE A 153 10.84 11.20 0.34
#